data_AF-A0A949SCW9-F1
#
_entry.id   AF-A0A949SCW9-F1
#
_cell.length_a   1.000
_cell.length_b   1.000
_cell.length_c   1.000
_cell.angle_alpha   90.00
_cell.angle_beta   90.00
_cell.angle_gamma   90.00
#
_symmetry.space_group_name_H-M   'P 1'
#
loop_
_entity.id
_entity.type
_entity.pdbx_description
1 polymer ?
#
loop_
_entity_poly.entity_id
_entity_poly.type
_entity_poly.pdbx_seq_one_letter_code
_entity_poly.pdbx_strand_id
1 'polypeptide(L)'
;MQFNHIEYKKPFFKIKPELSEYLIKYSRSLEIPLQYEDLLRYSNLVPLQNKQGEPTMWNAVIYPPNEVDFIYAALVEIYRLLISDGSKVDYLAVDSIDFCGYGNSKPFRVKILNQLNDNYDYYYIKRADSSRVYGLELEHYFSPNKINYIYYKNTLVEEHIIGIPGDQFINEVESGKRNVNLVRLGKEFVKFNERCFIRLLGDMRAYNFVVVVTQDFDQIQYRIRAIDFDQQSFEGRSRIFLPQFYKDNLFFVKLTQEAMSFETAEQYLKEEQALLKKRYLNDKYQIDYLINIIKKDTISFPEHIQNLRVELSKFHHQPEFLNCNNMGEILELNIKTRLNF
;
A
#
# COMPACT_ATOMS: atom_id res chain seq x y z
N MET A 1 -17.58 -16.83 12.81
CA MET A 1 -16.32 -16.08 12.65
C MET A 1 -16.62 -14.62 12.90
N GLN A 2 -15.91 -13.93 13.79
CA GLN A 2 -16.10 -12.49 14.02
C GLN A 2 -15.24 -11.72 13.02
N PHE A 3 -15.84 -10.81 12.25
CA PHE A 3 -15.13 -9.98 11.26
C PHE A 3 -14.41 -8.80 11.93
N ASN A 4 -13.35 -8.32 11.29
CA ASN A 4 -12.64 -7.12 11.71
C ASN A 4 -13.50 -5.86 11.51
N HIS A 5 -13.45 -4.97 12.48
CA HIS A 5 -14.03 -3.63 12.42
C HIS A 5 -12.99 -2.62 12.91
N ILE A 6 -12.71 -1.57 12.12
CA ILE A 6 -11.82 -0.48 12.50
C ILE A 6 -12.71 0.70 12.85
N GLU A 7 -12.72 1.08 14.13
CA GLU A 7 -13.63 2.09 14.69
C GLU A 7 -13.10 3.52 14.51
N TYR A 8 -11.78 3.71 14.56
CA TYR A 8 -11.16 5.03 14.59
C TYR A 8 -10.15 5.22 13.45
N LYS A 9 -10.09 6.44 12.91
CA LYS A 9 -9.05 6.81 11.95
C LYS A 9 -7.70 6.88 12.67
N LYS A 10 -6.68 6.25 12.08
CA LYS A 10 -5.29 6.36 12.53
C LYS A 10 -4.86 7.84 12.58
N PRO A 11 -4.21 8.31 13.65
CA PRO A 11 -3.61 9.63 13.64
C PRO A 11 -2.43 9.71 12.66
N PHE A 12 -2.10 10.94 12.28
CA PHE A 12 -0.96 11.20 11.42
C PHE A 12 0.34 11.19 12.23
N PHE A 13 1.30 10.36 11.84
CA PHE A 13 2.63 10.28 12.44
C PHE A 13 3.63 10.97 11.53
N LYS A 14 4.34 11.97 12.07
CA LYS A 14 5.35 12.71 11.32
C LYS A 14 6.58 11.84 11.07
N ILE A 15 7.25 12.07 9.95
CA ILE A 15 8.56 11.50 9.67
C ILE A 15 9.59 12.17 10.58
N LYS A 16 10.26 11.36 11.41
CA LYS A 16 11.33 11.80 12.31
C LYS A 16 12.68 11.89 11.58
N PRO A 17 13.68 12.60 12.14
CA PRO A 17 15.00 12.76 11.52
C PRO A 17 15.64 11.44 11.09
N GLU A 18 15.56 10.39 11.92
CA GLU A 18 16.18 9.09 11.63
C GLU A 18 15.58 8.42 10.38
N LEU A 19 14.25 8.51 10.19
CA LEU A 19 13.60 8.01 8.98
C LEU A 19 13.92 8.92 7.79
N SER A 20 13.97 10.24 7.97
CA SER A 20 14.36 11.16 6.89
C SER A 20 15.79 10.88 6.39
N GLU A 21 16.74 10.65 7.30
CA GLU A 21 18.12 10.27 6.96
C GLU A 21 18.18 8.94 6.21
N TYR A 22 17.37 7.95 6.61
CA TYR A 22 17.21 6.70 5.87
C TYR A 22 16.73 6.97 4.44
N LEU A 23 15.69 7.78 4.26
CA LEU A 23 15.13 8.07 2.93
C LEU A 23 16.13 8.80 2.03
N ILE A 24 16.95 9.70 2.58
CA ILE A 24 18.04 10.34 1.85
C ILE A 24 19.10 9.29 1.46
N LYS A 25 19.53 8.45 2.42
CA LYS A 25 20.59 7.44 2.21
C LYS A 25 20.25 6.44 1.11
N TYR A 26 18.97 6.07 0.95
CA TYR A 26 18.51 5.09 -0.03
C TYR A 26 17.81 5.70 -1.23
N SER A 27 18.12 6.96 -1.55
CA SER A 27 17.64 7.65 -2.76
C SER A 27 16.11 7.66 -2.90
N ARG A 28 15.41 7.73 -1.77
CA ARG A 28 13.95 7.97 -1.70
C ARG A 28 13.62 9.44 -1.56
N SER A 29 14.58 10.23 -1.09
CA SER A 29 14.41 11.67 -0.97
C SER A 29 14.99 12.42 -2.15
N LEU A 30 14.18 13.28 -2.76
CA LEU A 30 14.55 14.12 -3.89
C LEU A 30 13.84 15.46 -3.77
N GLU A 31 14.54 16.55 -4.06
CA GLU A 31 13.92 17.86 -4.12
C GLU A 31 12.92 17.95 -5.29
N ILE A 32 11.72 18.45 -4.99
CA ILE A 32 10.63 18.58 -5.95
C ILE A 32 10.20 20.03 -6.08
N PRO A 33 9.74 20.47 -7.27
CA PRO A 33 9.37 21.87 -7.53
C PRO A 33 8.13 22.33 -6.76
N LEU A 34 7.35 21.40 -6.20
CA LEU A 34 6.08 21.67 -5.57
C LEU A 34 5.81 20.69 -4.41
N GLN A 35 5.31 21.21 -3.28
CA GLN A 35 4.95 20.44 -2.09
C GLN A 35 3.43 20.22 -1.99
N TYR A 36 3.00 19.29 -1.13
CA TYR A 36 1.59 19.01 -0.90
C TYR A 36 0.79 20.27 -0.52
N GLU A 37 1.35 21.12 0.34
CA GLU A 37 0.71 22.36 0.79
C GLU A 37 0.43 23.35 -0.34
N ASP A 38 1.24 23.32 -1.42
CA ASP A 38 1.01 24.16 -2.59
C ASP A 38 -0.27 23.76 -3.34
N LEU A 39 -0.58 22.45 -3.39
CA LEU A 39 -1.80 21.94 -4.02
C LEU A 39 -3.08 22.30 -3.25
N LEU A 40 -2.97 22.68 -1.98
CA LEU A 40 -4.12 23.10 -1.19
C LEU A 40 -4.61 24.52 -1.55
N ARG A 41 -3.88 25.28 -2.38
CA ARG A 41 -4.24 26.64 -2.81
C ARG A 41 -5.29 26.67 -3.94
N TYR A 42 -6.02 25.58 -4.17
CA TYR A 42 -7.11 25.55 -5.12
C TYR A 42 -8.21 26.56 -4.75
N SER A 43 -8.89 27.09 -5.77
CA SER A 43 -9.99 28.04 -5.60
C SER A 43 -11.34 27.35 -5.45
N ASN A 44 -11.54 26.22 -6.14
CA ASN A 44 -12.81 25.47 -6.15
C ASN A 44 -12.59 23.96 -6.28
N LEU A 45 -13.59 23.20 -5.83
CA LEU A 45 -13.69 21.76 -6.01
C LEU A 45 -15.01 21.41 -6.71
N VAL A 46 -14.94 20.54 -7.72
CA VAL A 46 -16.13 20.04 -8.44
C VAL A 46 -16.25 18.54 -8.22
N PRO A 47 -17.36 18.03 -7.62
CA PRO A 47 -17.53 16.60 -7.41
C PRO A 47 -17.48 15.80 -8.73
N LEU A 48 -16.70 14.73 -8.76
CA LEU A 48 -16.63 13.82 -9.90
C LEU A 48 -17.68 12.72 -9.80
N GLN A 49 -18.22 12.32 -10.94
CA GLN A 49 -19.18 11.22 -11.08
C GLN A 49 -18.55 10.03 -11.82
N ASN A 50 -18.98 8.82 -11.51
CA ASN A 50 -18.60 7.62 -12.25
C ASN A 50 -19.34 7.54 -13.60
N LYS A 51 -19.08 6.48 -14.39
CA LYS A 51 -19.72 6.28 -15.70
C LYS A 51 -21.24 6.12 -15.63
N GLN A 52 -21.77 5.81 -14.45
CA GLN A 52 -23.19 5.63 -14.16
C GLN A 52 -23.85 6.93 -13.64
N GLY A 53 -23.09 8.03 -13.53
CA GLY A 53 -23.57 9.31 -13.01
C GLY A 53 -23.61 9.39 -11.48
N GLU A 54 -23.11 8.38 -10.77
CA GLU A 54 -23.10 8.37 -9.31
C GLU A 54 -21.91 9.16 -8.76
N PRO A 55 -22.06 9.90 -7.65
CA PRO A 55 -20.95 10.62 -7.03
C PRO A 55 -19.80 9.71 -6.64
N THR A 56 -18.57 10.14 -6.90
CA THR A 56 -17.35 9.51 -6.41
C THR A 56 -16.83 10.22 -5.17
N MET A 57 -15.80 9.65 -4.53
CA MET A 57 -15.09 10.28 -3.40
C MET A 57 -14.06 11.34 -3.84
N TRP A 58 -13.94 11.59 -5.15
CA TRP A 58 -12.96 12.49 -5.74
C TRP A 58 -13.63 13.76 -6.25
N ASN A 59 -12.91 14.88 -6.16
CA ASN A 59 -13.34 16.17 -6.69
C ASN A 59 -12.28 16.69 -7.65
N ALA A 60 -12.67 17.16 -8.83
CA ALA A 60 -11.78 17.90 -9.72
C ALA A 60 -11.35 19.19 -9.04
N VAL A 61 -10.06 19.49 -9.12
CA VAL A 61 -9.44 20.65 -8.49
C VAL A 61 -9.31 21.77 -9.50
N ILE A 62 -9.77 22.98 -9.14
CA ILE A 62 -9.64 24.17 -9.97
C ILE A 62 -8.69 25.14 -9.27
N TYR A 63 -7.61 25.51 -9.95
CA TYR A 63 -6.66 26.51 -9.46
C TYR A 63 -6.94 27.91 -10.02
N PRO A 64 -6.50 28.97 -9.33
CA PRO A 64 -6.50 30.32 -9.87
C PRO A 64 -5.73 30.41 -11.20
N PRO A 65 -6.19 31.21 -12.19
CA PRO A 65 -5.52 31.34 -13.49
C PRO A 65 -4.06 31.79 -13.40
N ASN A 66 -3.69 32.54 -12.35
CA ASN A 66 -2.32 33.00 -12.13
C ASN A 66 -1.39 31.94 -11.50
N GLU A 67 -1.91 30.80 -11.05
CA GLU A 67 -1.11 29.69 -10.49
C GLU A 67 -1.09 28.44 -11.39
N VAL A 68 -2.08 28.29 -12.27
CA VAL A 68 -2.29 27.04 -13.03
C VAL A 68 -1.08 26.63 -13.86
N ASP A 69 -0.45 27.57 -14.58
CA ASP A 69 0.71 27.28 -15.44
C ASP A 69 1.91 26.77 -14.63
N PHE A 70 2.18 27.40 -13.47
CA PHE A 70 3.23 26.98 -12.56
C PHE A 70 2.95 25.59 -11.99
N ILE A 71 1.73 25.35 -11.50
CA ILE A 71 1.34 24.07 -10.90
C ILE A 71 1.45 22.96 -11.95
N TYR A 72 0.94 23.18 -13.16
CA TYR A 72 0.94 22.17 -14.21
C TYR A 72 2.37 21.82 -14.65
N ALA A 73 3.23 22.83 -14.83
CA ALA A 73 4.65 22.62 -15.15
C ALA A 73 5.37 21.85 -14.03
N ALA A 74 5.12 22.21 -12.76
CA ALA A 74 5.71 21.54 -11.62
C ALA A 74 5.24 20.08 -11.48
N LEU A 75 3.97 19.79 -11.76
CA LEU A 75 3.42 18.43 -11.74
C LEU A 75 3.95 17.56 -12.88
N VAL A 76 4.22 18.12 -14.07
CA VAL A 76 4.91 17.40 -15.14
C VAL A 76 6.35 17.07 -14.73
N GLU A 77 7.06 18.02 -14.12
CA GLU A 77 8.43 17.79 -13.66
C GLU A 77 8.50 16.75 -12.54
N ILE A 78 7.58 16.79 -11.56
CA ILE A 78 7.47 15.76 -10.52
C ILE A 78 7.28 14.37 -11.15
N TYR A 79 6.42 14.26 -12.17
CA TYR A 79 6.23 12.99 -12.87
C TYR A 79 7.52 12.53 -13.55
N ARG A 80 8.24 13.42 -14.23
CA ARG A 80 9.53 13.10 -14.88
C ARG A 80 10.59 12.62 -13.87
N LEU A 81 10.68 13.26 -12.71
CA LEU A 81 11.53 12.82 -11.62
C LEU A 81 11.14 11.40 -11.15
N LEU A 82 9.84 11.13 -11.00
CA LEU A 82 9.33 9.85 -10.53
C LEU A 82 9.61 8.69 -11.50
N ILE A 83 9.39 8.86 -12.80
CA ILE A 83 9.46 7.76 -13.79
C ILE A 83 10.78 7.63 -14.53
N SER A 84 11.60 8.68 -14.55
CA SER A 84 12.78 8.76 -15.44
C SER A 84 13.99 9.46 -14.82
N ASP A 85 14.01 9.65 -13.50
CA ASP A 85 15.07 10.32 -12.76
C ASP A 85 15.41 11.71 -13.36
N GLY A 86 14.38 12.44 -13.82
CA GLY A 86 14.51 13.77 -14.40
C GLY A 86 14.93 13.80 -15.89
N SER A 87 15.12 12.64 -16.52
CA SER A 87 15.40 12.57 -17.96
C SER A 87 14.33 13.32 -18.77
N LYS A 88 14.74 13.86 -19.92
CA LYS A 88 13.84 14.64 -20.77
C LYS A 88 12.82 13.71 -21.42
N VAL A 89 11.61 13.73 -20.91
CA VAL A 89 10.41 13.13 -21.52
C VAL A 89 9.55 14.30 -21.99
N ASP A 90 9.62 14.57 -23.29
CA ASP A 90 8.85 15.63 -23.92
C ASP A 90 7.38 15.22 -24.10
N TYR A 91 6.53 16.21 -24.41
CA TYR A 91 5.12 16.01 -24.78
C TYR A 91 4.24 15.42 -23.66
N LEU A 92 4.55 15.76 -22.41
CA LEU A 92 3.73 15.44 -21.26
C LEU A 92 2.89 16.65 -20.84
N ALA A 93 1.63 16.41 -20.50
CA ALA A 93 0.73 17.42 -19.96
C ALA A 93 -0.12 16.87 -18.81
N VAL A 94 -0.51 17.74 -17.89
CA VAL A 94 -1.53 17.42 -16.88
C VAL A 94 -2.90 17.43 -17.55
N ASP A 95 -3.61 16.30 -17.50
CA ASP A 95 -4.98 16.19 -18.00
C ASP A 95 -6.00 16.55 -16.90
N SER A 96 -5.80 16.03 -15.69
CA SER A 96 -6.65 16.34 -14.54
C SER A 96 -5.91 16.25 -13.21
N ILE A 97 -6.42 16.99 -12.23
CA ILE A 97 -5.98 16.95 -10.83
C ILE A 97 -7.23 16.72 -9.99
N ASP A 98 -7.25 15.62 -9.24
CA ASP A 98 -8.40 15.24 -8.42
C ASP A 98 -8.00 15.18 -6.94
N PHE A 99 -8.86 15.66 -6.05
CA PHE A 99 -8.63 15.67 -4.61
C PHE A 99 -9.65 14.80 -3.87
N CYS A 100 -9.16 13.90 -3.01
CA CYS A 100 -9.98 13.10 -2.12
C CYS A 100 -9.89 13.65 -0.68
N GLY A 101 -10.90 14.42 -0.27
CA GLY A 101 -10.95 15.02 1.07
C GLY A 101 -11.24 14.03 2.22
N TYR A 102 -11.68 12.81 1.91
CA TYR A 102 -12.12 11.81 2.89
C TYR A 102 -11.02 10.84 3.34
N GLY A 103 -10.00 10.62 2.49
CA GLY A 103 -8.87 9.74 2.81
C GLY A 103 -8.02 10.29 3.95
N ASN A 104 -7.35 9.41 4.72
CA ASN A 104 -6.55 9.82 5.89
C ASN A 104 -5.43 10.80 5.52
N SER A 105 -4.73 10.53 4.41
CA SER A 105 -3.67 11.37 3.86
C SER A 105 -4.16 12.48 2.92
N LYS A 106 -5.49 12.57 2.70
CA LYS A 106 -6.16 13.50 1.78
C LYS A 106 -5.43 13.62 0.43
N PRO A 107 -5.35 12.53 -0.35
CA PRO A 107 -4.47 12.47 -1.50
C PRO A 107 -4.98 13.34 -2.67
N PHE A 108 -4.03 13.87 -3.43
CA PHE A 108 -4.24 14.30 -4.80
C PHE A 108 -3.90 13.16 -5.77
N ARG A 109 -4.71 12.98 -6.81
CA ARG A 109 -4.44 12.11 -7.95
C ARG A 109 -4.21 13.01 -9.15
N VAL A 110 -3.07 12.84 -9.81
CA VAL A 110 -2.71 13.61 -11.00
C VAL A 110 -2.73 12.66 -12.19
N LYS A 111 -3.46 13.03 -13.24
CA LYS A 111 -3.46 12.32 -14.51
C LYS A 111 -2.51 13.02 -15.47
N ILE A 112 -1.50 12.31 -15.95
CA ILE A 112 -0.54 12.81 -16.94
C ILE A 112 -0.85 12.15 -18.28
N LEU A 113 -0.96 12.96 -19.32
CA LEU A 113 -1.15 12.53 -20.70
C LEU A 113 0.16 12.63 -21.46
N ASN A 114 0.50 11.59 -22.20
CA ASN A 114 1.52 11.62 -23.24
C ASN A 114 0.85 12.02 -24.57
N GLN A 115 1.17 13.22 -25.04
CA GLN A 115 0.53 13.81 -26.22
C GLN A 115 0.97 13.17 -27.54
N LEU A 116 1.98 12.29 -27.55
CA LEU A 116 2.43 11.60 -28.76
C LEU A 116 1.61 10.35 -29.08
N ASN A 117 1.04 9.70 -28.06
CA ASN A 117 0.37 8.41 -28.21
C ASN A 117 -0.98 8.32 -27.48
N ASP A 118 -1.46 9.42 -26.91
CA ASP A 118 -2.70 9.52 -26.12
C ASP A 118 -2.78 8.54 -24.93
N ASN A 119 -1.64 7.96 -24.52
CA ASN A 119 -1.57 7.17 -23.30
C ASN A 119 -1.55 8.09 -22.09
N TYR A 120 -2.13 7.64 -20.99
CA TYR A 120 -2.14 8.38 -19.74
C TYR A 120 -1.69 7.49 -18.60
N ASP A 121 -1.05 8.13 -17.63
CA ASP A 121 -0.62 7.55 -16.38
C ASP A 121 -1.18 8.36 -15.21
N TYR A 122 -1.17 7.74 -14.03
CA TYR A 122 -1.52 8.41 -12.79
C TYR A 122 -0.36 8.37 -11.82
N TYR A 123 -0.31 9.38 -10.97
CA TYR A 123 0.47 9.31 -9.74
C TYR A 123 -0.26 10.09 -8.63
N TYR A 124 0.18 9.91 -7.40
CA TYR A 124 -0.50 10.47 -6.24
C TYR A 124 0.45 11.36 -5.44
N ILE A 125 -0.07 12.49 -4.95
CA ILE A 125 0.64 13.37 -4.02
C ILE A 125 -0.12 13.37 -2.69
N LYS A 126 0.58 13.05 -1.62
CA LYS A 126 0.02 12.86 -0.28
C LYS A 126 0.85 13.57 0.76
N ARG A 127 0.24 13.83 1.92
CA ARG A 127 0.99 14.21 3.12
C ARG A 127 1.84 13.03 3.58
N ALA A 128 3.12 13.28 3.86
CA ALA A 128 4.07 12.26 4.22
C ALA A 128 3.88 11.79 5.68
N ASP A 129 3.44 10.54 5.84
CA ASP A 129 3.19 9.87 7.12
C ASP A 129 4.21 8.74 7.32
N SER A 130 4.78 8.61 8.52
CA SER A 130 5.82 7.60 8.78
C SER A 130 5.29 6.17 8.63
N SER A 131 4.06 5.88 9.08
CA SER A 131 3.43 4.56 8.91
C SER A 131 3.35 4.18 7.43
N ARG A 132 2.87 5.11 6.60
CA ARG A 132 2.78 4.90 5.16
C ARG A 132 4.14 4.63 4.53
N VAL A 133 5.16 5.42 4.89
CA VAL A 133 6.53 5.22 4.38
C VAL A 133 7.10 3.88 4.81
N TYR A 134 6.92 3.48 6.07
CA TYR A 134 7.32 2.15 6.52
C TYR A 134 6.62 1.05 5.72
N GLY A 135 5.34 1.23 5.38
CA GLY A 135 4.59 0.25 4.60
C GLY A 135 5.06 0.16 3.14
N LEU A 136 5.40 1.30 2.52
CA LEU A 136 5.98 1.34 1.18
C LEU A 136 7.35 0.65 1.13
N GLU A 137 8.22 0.91 2.11
CA GLU A 137 9.52 0.26 2.22
C GLU A 137 9.38 -1.25 2.49
N LEU A 138 8.51 -1.66 3.42
CA LEU A 138 8.29 -3.08 3.71
C LEU A 138 7.64 -3.80 2.53
N GLU A 139 6.72 -3.18 1.79
CA GLU A 139 6.21 -3.74 0.52
C GLU A 139 7.35 -3.90 -0.49
N HIS A 140 8.25 -2.92 -0.63
CA HIS A 140 9.38 -2.99 -1.56
C HIS A 140 10.32 -4.19 -1.30
N TYR A 141 10.49 -4.61 -0.04
CA TYR A 141 11.32 -5.77 0.33
C TYR A 141 10.53 -7.09 0.37
N PHE A 142 9.31 -7.07 0.92
CA PHE A 142 8.49 -8.27 1.15
C PHE A 142 7.44 -8.51 0.06
N SER A 143 7.68 -8.02 -1.15
CA SER A 143 6.83 -8.25 -2.32
C SER A 143 7.72 -8.48 -3.55
N PRO A 144 7.23 -9.23 -4.56
CA PRO A 144 7.86 -9.22 -5.88
C PRO A 144 7.77 -7.86 -6.58
N ASN A 145 6.84 -7.01 -6.16
CA ASN A 145 6.60 -5.73 -6.81
C ASN A 145 7.49 -4.67 -6.16
N LYS A 146 8.31 -4.00 -6.96
CA LYS A 146 9.07 -2.85 -6.50
C LYS A 146 8.13 -1.65 -6.38
N ILE A 147 8.33 -0.90 -5.29
CA ILE A 147 7.61 0.34 -5.01
C ILE A 147 8.51 1.53 -5.33
N ASN A 148 7.93 2.48 -6.05
CA ASN A 148 8.56 3.72 -6.49
C ASN A 148 7.77 4.90 -5.93
N TYR A 149 8.49 5.81 -5.27
CA TYR A 149 7.94 6.98 -4.63
C TYR A 149 9.06 7.99 -4.35
N ILE A 150 8.69 9.26 -4.21
CA ILE A 150 9.58 10.36 -3.82
C ILE A 150 9.09 10.92 -2.49
N TYR A 151 10.04 11.20 -1.60
CA TYR A 151 9.84 11.91 -0.35
C TYR A 151 10.54 13.26 -0.34
N TYR A 152 9.82 14.34 -0.04
CA TYR A 152 10.42 15.64 0.20
C TYR A 152 9.68 16.42 1.27
N LYS A 153 10.36 16.72 2.39
CA LYS A 153 9.81 17.45 3.55
C LYS A 153 8.52 16.80 4.08
N ASN A 154 7.35 17.35 3.81
CA ASN A 154 6.05 16.79 4.20
C ASN A 154 5.26 16.19 3.03
N THR A 155 5.90 16.04 1.87
CA THR A 155 5.28 15.57 0.62
C THR A 155 5.74 14.18 0.29
N LEU A 156 4.78 13.32 -0.05
CA LEU A 156 5.00 11.98 -0.55
C LEU A 156 4.37 11.88 -1.94
N VAL A 157 5.17 11.55 -2.94
CA VAL A 157 4.73 11.33 -4.33
C VAL A 157 4.82 9.84 -4.62
N GLU A 158 3.73 9.19 -5.01
CA GLU A 158 3.69 7.74 -5.22
C GLU A 158 3.28 7.42 -6.65
N GLU A 159 3.99 6.46 -7.26
CA GLU A 159 3.59 5.90 -8.55
C GLU A 159 2.26 5.14 -8.42
N HIS A 160 1.42 5.19 -9.46
CA HIS A 160 0.19 4.42 -9.47
C HIS A 160 0.46 2.92 -9.53
N ILE A 161 -0.11 2.19 -8.56
CA ILE A 161 -0.07 0.73 -8.55
C ILE A 161 -1.19 0.21 -9.45
N ILE A 162 -0.81 -0.23 -10.66
CA ILE A 162 -1.73 -0.75 -11.67
C ILE A 162 -2.40 -2.04 -11.17
N GLY A 163 -3.72 -2.12 -11.36
CA GLY A 163 -4.53 -3.32 -11.21
C GLY A 163 -6.02 -2.99 -11.07
N ILE A 164 -6.87 -4.02 -11.03
CA ILE A 164 -8.31 -3.85 -10.82
C ILE A 164 -8.58 -3.79 -9.32
N PRO A 165 -9.21 -2.74 -8.77
CA PRO A 165 -9.61 -2.71 -7.35
C PRO A 165 -10.34 -3.99 -6.94
N GLY A 166 -10.02 -4.57 -5.79
CA GLY A 166 -10.51 -5.89 -5.40
C GLY A 166 -12.04 -5.97 -5.30
N ASP A 167 -12.70 -4.89 -4.87
CA ASP A 167 -14.16 -4.76 -4.85
C ASP A 167 -14.76 -4.73 -6.28
N GLN A 168 -14.16 -3.96 -7.19
CA GLN A 168 -14.53 -3.97 -8.60
C GLN A 168 -14.29 -5.35 -9.23
N PHE A 169 -13.18 -6.00 -8.91
CA PHE A 169 -12.85 -7.34 -9.40
C PHE A 169 -13.92 -8.35 -8.98
N ILE A 170 -14.36 -8.32 -7.72
CA ILE A 170 -15.46 -9.15 -7.22
C ILE A 170 -16.72 -8.90 -8.06
N ASN A 171 -17.10 -7.64 -8.24
CA ASN A 171 -18.29 -7.28 -9.02
C ASN A 171 -18.23 -7.79 -10.47
N GLU A 172 -17.07 -7.71 -11.12
CA GLU A 172 -16.88 -8.23 -12.49
C GLU A 172 -17.02 -9.75 -12.58
N VAL A 173 -16.57 -10.49 -11.56
CA VAL A 173 -16.71 -11.95 -11.51
C VAL A 173 -18.16 -12.34 -11.22
N GLU A 174 -18.79 -11.73 -10.23
CA GLU A 174 -20.18 -12.02 -9.85
C GLU A 174 -21.17 -11.66 -10.96
N SER A 175 -20.90 -10.59 -11.72
CA SER A 175 -21.72 -10.21 -12.88
C SER A 175 -21.44 -11.07 -14.14
N GLY A 176 -20.54 -12.06 -14.07
CA GLY A 176 -20.15 -12.88 -15.21
C GLY A 176 -19.34 -12.17 -16.29
N LYS A 177 -18.87 -10.93 -16.04
CA LYS A 177 -18.01 -10.19 -17.00
C LYS A 177 -16.60 -10.74 -17.05
N ARG A 178 -16.16 -11.44 -15.98
CA ARG A 178 -14.82 -12.00 -15.85
C ARG A 178 -14.86 -13.44 -15.39
N ASN A 179 -14.24 -14.32 -16.18
CA ASN A 179 -13.96 -15.68 -15.77
C ASN A 179 -12.68 -15.74 -14.92
N VAL A 180 -12.66 -16.63 -13.93
CA VAL A 180 -11.52 -16.81 -13.02
C VAL A 180 -11.09 -18.25 -12.90
N ASN A 181 -9.77 -18.47 -12.76
CA ASN A 181 -9.25 -19.75 -12.32
C ASN A 181 -9.21 -19.77 -10.79
N LEU A 182 -10.14 -20.51 -10.18
CA LEU A 182 -10.35 -20.52 -8.72
C LEU A 182 -9.09 -20.95 -7.95
N VAL A 183 -8.40 -21.99 -8.42
CA VAL A 183 -7.18 -22.51 -7.75
C VAL A 183 -6.06 -21.46 -7.75
N ARG A 184 -5.83 -20.79 -8.88
CA ARG A 184 -4.76 -19.78 -8.98
C ARG A 184 -5.09 -18.53 -8.19
N LEU A 185 -6.33 -18.07 -8.22
CA LEU A 185 -6.75 -16.90 -7.44
C LEU A 185 -6.76 -17.19 -5.93
N GLY A 186 -7.22 -18.38 -5.52
CA GLY A 186 -7.17 -18.81 -4.13
C GLY A 186 -5.73 -18.95 -3.62
N LYS A 187 -4.84 -19.54 -4.43
CA LYS A 187 -3.40 -19.61 -4.14
C LYS A 187 -2.83 -18.21 -3.92
N GLU A 188 -3.18 -17.28 -4.79
CA GLU A 188 -2.74 -15.89 -4.68
C GLU A 188 -3.22 -15.23 -3.38
N PHE A 189 -4.47 -15.45 -3.00
CA PHE A 189 -5.05 -14.89 -1.78
C PHE A 189 -4.39 -15.45 -0.51
N VAL A 190 -4.05 -16.74 -0.48
CA VAL A 190 -3.28 -17.34 0.63
C VAL A 190 -1.92 -16.64 0.77
N LYS A 191 -1.21 -16.44 -0.34
CA LYS A 191 0.11 -15.78 -0.34
C LYS A 191 0.01 -14.30 0.06
N PHE A 192 -1.03 -13.61 -0.40
CA PHE A 192 -1.29 -12.22 -0.01
C PHE A 192 -1.57 -12.08 1.49
N ASN A 193 -2.39 -12.97 2.06
CA ASN A 193 -2.62 -13.01 3.51
C ASN A 193 -1.31 -13.13 4.29
N GLU A 194 -0.42 -14.01 3.86
CA GLU A 194 0.88 -14.22 4.52
C GLU A 194 1.79 -12.99 4.40
N ARG A 195 1.86 -12.36 3.22
CA ARG A 195 2.63 -11.11 3.03
C ARG A 195 2.16 -10.00 3.97
N CYS A 196 0.85 -9.81 4.11
CA CYS A 196 0.29 -8.83 5.01
C CYS A 196 0.61 -9.16 6.47
N PHE A 197 0.47 -10.42 6.86
CA PHE A 197 0.67 -10.83 8.24
C PHE A 197 2.13 -10.76 8.69
N ILE A 198 3.09 -11.20 7.86
CA ILE A 198 4.53 -11.16 8.16
C ILE A 198 4.99 -9.75 8.53
N ARG A 199 4.59 -8.77 7.72
CA ARG A 199 4.98 -7.38 7.93
C ARG A 199 4.01 -6.61 8.80
N LEU A 200 2.92 -7.21 9.30
CA LEU A 200 1.87 -6.51 10.04
C LEU A 200 1.27 -5.32 9.26
N LEU A 201 0.89 -5.55 8.00
CA LEU A 201 0.13 -4.58 7.20
C LEU A 201 -1.37 -4.76 7.42
N GLY A 202 -2.00 -3.78 8.06
CA GLY A 202 -3.42 -3.81 8.43
C GLY A 202 -4.37 -3.31 7.35
N ASP A 203 -5.67 -3.39 7.63
CA ASP A 203 -6.78 -2.84 6.82
C ASP A 203 -6.79 -3.20 5.34
N MET A 204 -6.51 -4.46 5.03
CA MET A 204 -6.50 -4.97 3.65
C MET A 204 -7.90 -5.42 3.20
N ARG A 205 -8.88 -4.52 3.23
CA ARG A 205 -10.21 -4.72 2.64
C ARG A 205 -10.13 -4.71 1.11
N ALA A 206 -11.16 -5.21 0.43
CA ALA A 206 -11.14 -5.41 -1.02
C ALA A 206 -10.83 -4.13 -1.83
N TYR A 207 -11.21 -2.96 -1.33
CA TYR A 207 -10.90 -1.67 -1.96
C TYR A 207 -9.49 -1.12 -1.66
N ASN A 208 -8.73 -1.76 -0.76
CA ASN A 208 -7.36 -1.36 -0.36
C ASN A 208 -6.26 -2.21 -1.02
N PHE A 209 -6.64 -3.09 -1.94
CA PHE A 209 -5.71 -3.81 -2.80
C PHE A 209 -6.26 -3.92 -4.23
N VAL A 210 -5.38 -4.21 -5.17
CA VAL A 210 -5.72 -4.48 -6.57
C VAL A 210 -5.36 -5.90 -6.96
N VAL A 211 -6.13 -6.45 -7.90
CA VAL A 211 -5.86 -7.73 -8.56
C VAL A 211 -5.28 -7.44 -9.95
N VAL A 212 -4.06 -7.89 -10.18
CA VAL A 212 -3.42 -7.90 -11.49
C VAL A 212 -3.67 -9.26 -12.13
N VAL A 213 -4.20 -9.24 -13.35
CA VAL A 213 -4.46 -10.43 -14.16
C VAL A 213 -3.50 -10.41 -15.33
N THR A 214 -2.62 -11.40 -15.40
CA THR A 214 -1.65 -11.55 -16.49
C THR A 214 -1.96 -12.82 -17.25
N GLN A 215 -2.14 -12.69 -18.57
CA GLN A 215 -2.27 -13.84 -19.44
C GLN A 215 -0.88 -14.34 -19.84
N ASP A 216 -0.58 -15.58 -19.48
CA ASP A 216 0.72 -16.22 -19.65
C ASP A 216 0.55 -17.48 -20.52
N PHE A 217 0.91 -17.39 -21.80
CA PHE A 217 0.70 -18.42 -22.83
C PHE A 217 -0.72 -19.02 -22.81
N ASP A 218 -0.91 -20.14 -22.11
CA ASP A 218 -2.15 -20.91 -21.97
C ASP A 218 -2.83 -20.76 -20.59
N GLN A 219 -2.27 -19.97 -19.69
CA GLN A 219 -2.69 -19.84 -18.29
C GLN A 219 -2.93 -18.38 -17.88
N ILE A 220 -3.74 -18.20 -16.85
CA ILE A 220 -3.97 -16.89 -16.22
C ILE A 220 -3.24 -16.87 -14.89
N GLN A 221 -2.36 -15.90 -14.70
CA GLN A 221 -1.72 -15.62 -13.42
C GLN A 221 -2.41 -14.45 -12.72
N TYR A 222 -2.55 -14.56 -11.40
CA TYR A 222 -3.09 -13.50 -10.56
C TYR A 222 -2.01 -13.00 -9.62
N ARG A 223 -2.00 -11.68 -9.37
CA ARG A 223 -1.23 -11.08 -8.29
C ARG A 223 -2.10 -10.10 -7.53
N ILE A 224 -2.17 -10.25 -6.21
CA ILE A 224 -2.83 -9.26 -5.35
C ILE A 224 -1.75 -8.32 -4.78
N ARG A 225 -1.94 -7.02 -4.99
CA ARG A 225 -1.03 -5.94 -4.58
C ARG A 225 -1.75 -4.97 -3.66
N ALA A 226 -1.18 -4.69 -2.49
CA ALA A 226 -1.69 -3.66 -1.61
C ALA A 226 -1.52 -2.27 -2.26
N ILE A 227 -2.47 -1.37 -2.01
CA ILE A 227 -2.39 0.04 -2.46
C ILE A 227 -2.54 1.03 -1.31
N ASP A 228 -3.07 0.58 -0.17
CA ASP A 228 -3.08 1.32 1.08
C ASP A 228 -2.02 0.78 2.05
N PHE A 229 -1.21 1.68 2.58
CA PHE A 229 -0.11 1.40 3.50
C PHE A 229 -0.23 2.20 4.80
N ASP A 230 -1.33 2.94 4.98
CA ASP A 230 -1.50 3.81 6.14
C ASP A 230 -1.51 3.00 7.45
N GLN A 231 -2.01 1.76 7.41
CA GLN A 231 -2.20 0.87 8.58
C GLN A 231 -1.01 -0.09 8.83
N GLN A 232 0.19 0.30 8.42
CA GLN A 232 1.42 -0.45 8.67
C GLN A 232 1.78 -0.46 10.17
N SER A 233 1.78 -1.63 10.79
CA SER A 233 2.18 -1.84 12.19
C SER A 233 1.50 -0.88 13.19
N PHE A 234 0.24 -0.51 12.93
CA PHE A 234 -0.51 0.42 13.79
C PHE A 234 -1.44 -0.29 14.78
N GLU A 235 -2.14 -1.33 14.37
CA GLU A 235 -3.29 -1.87 15.09
C GLU A 235 -2.95 -2.88 16.19
N GLY A 236 -3.79 -2.96 17.23
CA GLY A 236 -3.54 -3.79 18.41
C GLY A 236 -4.02 -5.25 18.33
N ARG A 237 -4.82 -5.59 17.32
CA ARG A 237 -5.37 -6.94 17.15
C ARG A 237 -4.70 -7.64 15.98
N SER A 238 -4.13 -8.81 16.23
CA SER A 238 -3.44 -9.65 15.26
C SER A 238 -4.28 -9.98 14.01
N ARG A 239 -5.59 -10.21 14.19
CA ARG A 239 -6.52 -10.50 13.07
C ARG A 239 -6.65 -9.37 12.06
N ILE A 240 -6.37 -8.12 12.44
CA ILE A 240 -6.41 -6.97 11.52
C ILE A 240 -5.39 -7.13 10.39
N PHE A 241 -4.27 -7.80 10.65
CA PHE A 241 -3.20 -8.04 9.70
C PHE A 241 -3.44 -9.27 8.81
N LEU A 242 -4.60 -9.91 8.93
CA LEU A 242 -5.00 -11.10 8.19
C LEU A 242 -6.23 -10.75 7.31
N PRO A 243 -6.02 -10.45 6.01
CA PRO A 243 -7.07 -10.07 5.06
C PRO A 243 -8.32 -10.97 5.07
N GLN A 244 -8.18 -12.27 5.34
CA GLN A 244 -9.29 -13.23 5.40
C GLN A 244 -10.36 -12.91 6.46
N PHE A 245 -10.09 -12.04 7.44
CA PHE A 245 -11.05 -11.67 8.49
C PHE A 245 -11.86 -10.40 8.17
N TYR A 246 -11.74 -9.83 6.96
CA TYR A 246 -12.62 -8.74 6.52
C TYR A 246 -13.83 -9.26 5.77
N LYS A 247 -15.01 -8.70 6.07
CA LYS A 247 -16.26 -9.06 5.40
C LYS A 247 -16.19 -8.80 3.90
N ASP A 248 -15.54 -7.70 3.50
CA ASP A 248 -15.34 -7.32 2.10
C ASP A 248 -14.54 -8.37 1.30
N ASN A 249 -13.75 -9.19 1.99
CA ASN A 249 -12.92 -10.23 1.37
C ASN A 249 -13.58 -11.62 1.37
N LEU A 250 -14.85 -11.73 1.79
CA LEU A 250 -15.54 -13.01 1.92
C LEU A 250 -15.58 -13.80 0.61
N PHE A 251 -15.66 -13.10 -0.54
CA PHE A 251 -15.54 -13.69 -1.87
C PHE A 251 -14.25 -14.53 -2.00
N PHE A 252 -13.09 -13.91 -1.73
CA PHE A 252 -11.80 -14.58 -1.84
C PHE A 252 -11.65 -15.74 -0.84
N VAL A 253 -12.21 -15.59 0.37
CA VAL A 253 -12.19 -16.64 1.40
C VAL A 253 -12.98 -17.87 0.94
N LYS A 254 -14.23 -17.70 0.50
CA LYS A 254 -15.07 -18.80 0.02
C LYS A 254 -14.46 -19.47 -1.21
N LEU A 255 -14.00 -18.66 -2.16
CA LEU A 255 -13.30 -19.15 -3.35
C LEU A 255 -12.09 -20.01 -2.99
N THR A 256 -11.29 -19.57 -2.01
CA THR A 256 -10.11 -20.34 -1.55
C THR A 256 -10.53 -21.66 -0.90
N GLN A 257 -11.57 -21.65 -0.05
CA GLN A 257 -12.10 -22.85 0.60
C GLN A 257 -12.68 -23.87 -0.39
N GLU A 258 -13.31 -23.40 -1.47
CA GLU A 258 -13.82 -24.26 -2.55
C GLU A 258 -12.70 -24.80 -3.44
N ALA A 259 -11.64 -24.01 -3.66
CA ALA A 259 -10.60 -24.35 -4.61
C ALA A 259 -9.52 -25.29 -4.08
N MET A 260 -9.30 -25.36 -2.77
CA MET A 260 -8.21 -26.17 -2.20
C MET A 260 -8.44 -26.60 -0.75
N SER A 261 -7.76 -27.68 -0.35
CA SER A 261 -7.74 -28.16 1.03
C SER A 261 -6.85 -27.28 1.93
N PHE A 262 -6.97 -27.46 3.24
CA PHE A 262 -6.13 -26.77 4.21
C PHE A 262 -4.65 -27.11 4.03
N GLU A 263 -4.31 -28.36 3.76
CA GLU A 263 -2.93 -28.84 3.55
C GLU A 263 -2.31 -28.16 2.31
N THR A 264 -3.10 -27.97 1.25
CA THR A 264 -2.66 -27.28 0.03
C THR A 264 -2.41 -25.80 0.32
N ALA A 265 -3.29 -25.14 1.09
CA ALA A 265 -3.09 -23.76 1.51
C ALA A 265 -1.83 -23.61 2.39
N GLU A 266 -1.59 -24.54 3.31
CA GLU A 266 -0.38 -24.56 4.14
C GLU A 266 0.89 -24.70 3.29
N GLN A 267 0.86 -25.52 2.22
CA GLN A 267 1.96 -25.62 1.27
C GLN A 267 2.24 -24.28 0.57
N TYR A 268 1.20 -23.59 0.07
CA TYR A 268 1.38 -22.29 -0.58
C TYR A 268 1.86 -21.20 0.38
N LEU A 269 1.47 -21.27 1.65
CA LEU A 269 1.98 -20.41 2.71
C LEU A 269 3.48 -20.65 2.94
N LYS A 270 3.91 -21.91 3.06
CA LYS A 270 5.34 -22.28 3.19
C LYS A 270 6.17 -21.85 1.98
N GLU A 271 5.63 -21.99 0.77
CA GLU A 271 6.26 -21.47 -0.45
C GLU A 271 6.50 -19.96 -0.35
N GLU A 272 5.48 -19.19 0.07
CA GLU A 272 5.60 -17.74 0.20
C GLU A 272 6.62 -17.35 1.27
N GLN A 273 6.61 -18.01 2.43
CA GLN A 273 7.60 -17.80 3.49
C GLN A 273 9.03 -18.05 2.99
N ALA A 274 9.26 -19.11 2.21
CA ALA A 274 10.58 -19.39 1.64
C ALA A 274 11.04 -18.28 0.68
N LEU A 275 10.14 -17.76 -0.17
CA LEU A 275 10.43 -16.64 -1.07
C LEU A 275 10.72 -15.35 -0.30
N LEU A 276 9.93 -15.05 0.73
CA LEU A 276 10.10 -13.87 1.58
C LEU A 276 11.39 -13.95 2.41
N LYS A 277 11.75 -15.13 2.91
CA LYS A 277 13.03 -15.37 3.60
C LYS A 277 14.21 -15.07 2.70
N LYS A 278 14.16 -15.54 1.43
CA LYS A 278 15.20 -15.25 0.44
C LYS A 278 15.31 -13.74 0.18
N ARG A 279 14.19 -13.03 0.03
CA ARG A 279 14.18 -11.56 -0.13
C ARG A 279 14.77 -10.85 1.08
N TYR A 280 14.35 -11.24 2.29
CA TYR A 280 14.90 -10.69 3.52
C TYR A 280 16.43 -10.85 3.59
N LEU A 281 16.95 -12.03 3.24
CA LEU A 281 18.40 -12.27 3.25
C LEU A 281 19.15 -11.43 2.22
N ASN A 282 18.57 -11.21 1.04
CA ASN A 282 19.19 -10.39 0.00
C ASN A 282 19.32 -8.91 0.42
N ASP A 283 18.31 -8.37 1.12
CA ASP A 283 18.24 -6.96 1.52
C ASP A 283 18.43 -6.76 3.04
N LYS A 284 19.04 -7.75 3.72
CA LYS A 284 19.05 -7.87 5.19
C LYS A 284 19.53 -6.60 5.88
N TYR A 285 20.65 -6.04 5.44
CA TYR A 285 21.22 -4.85 6.08
C TYR A 285 20.28 -3.64 6.02
N GLN A 286 19.56 -3.47 4.93
CA GLN A 286 18.64 -2.35 4.73
C GLN A 286 17.35 -2.56 5.51
N ILE A 287 16.80 -3.79 5.51
CA ILE A 287 15.62 -4.14 6.29
C ILE A 287 15.91 -4.01 7.80
N ASP A 288 17.04 -4.53 8.28
CA ASP A 288 17.41 -4.45 9.69
C ASP A 288 17.64 -3.00 10.13
N TYR A 289 18.21 -2.17 9.25
CA TYR A 289 18.37 -0.74 9.51
C TYR A 289 17.02 -0.02 9.59
N LEU A 290 16.08 -0.30 8.69
CA LEU A 290 14.71 0.21 8.75
C LEU A 290 13.99 -0.22 10.04
N ILE A 291 14.07 -1.50 10.40
CA ILE A 291 13.47 -2.04 11.63
C ILE A 291 14.04 -1.33 12.86
N ASN A 292 15.35 -1.08 12.90
CA ASN A 292 15.98 -0.36 14.01
C ASN A 292 15.51 1.09 14.14
N ILE A 293 15.11 1.73 13.03
CA ILE A 293 14.46 3.04 13.05
C ILE A 293 13.04 2.91 13.62
N ILE A 294 12.25 1.94 13.15
CA ILE A 294 10.89 1.69 13.63
C ILE A 294 10.87 1.43 15.15
N LYS A 295 11.86 0.71 15.69
CA LYS A 295 12.00 0.44 17.14
C LYS A 295 12.15 1.69 17.99
N LYS A 296 12.73 2.76 17.42
CA LYS A 296 12.92 4.05 18.09
C LYS A 296 11.74 5.01 17.84
N ASP A 297 10.79 4.61 17.00
CA ASP A 297 9.66 5.44 16.63
C ASP A 297 8.40 5.11 17.46
N THR A 298 7.43 6.01 17.42
CA THR A 298 6.12 5.86 18.08
C THR A 298 5.06 5.93 16.99
N ILE A 299 4.75 4.76 16.42
CA ILE A 299 3.83 4.61 15.28
C ILE A 299 2.50 3.97 15.66
N SER A 300 2.23 3.82 16.95
CA SER A 300 1.03 3.19 17.49
C SER A 300 0.80 3.63 18.94
N PHE A 301 -0.34 3.25 19.50
CA PHE A 301 -0.68 3.53 20.90
C PHE A 301 -0.11 2.46 21.85
N PRO A 302 0.24 2.83 23.10
CA PRO A 302 0.69 1.86 24.10
C PRO A 302 -0.27 0.68 24.29
N GLU A 303 -1.58 0.93 24.26
CA GLU A 303 -2.60 -0.12 24.37
C GLU A 303 -2.54 -1.11 23.20
N HIS A 304 -2.33 -0.63 21.97
CA HIS A 304 -2.18 -1.49 20.80
C HIS A 304 -0.96 -2.40 20.93
N ILE A 305 0.16 -1.86 21.40
CA ILE A 305 1.39 -2.63 21.64
C ILE A 305 1.15 -3.71 22.69
N GLN A 306 0.50 -3.36 23.81
CA GLN A 306 0.17 -4.30 24.90
C GLN A 306 -0.75 -5.44 24.44
N ASN A 307 -1.80 -5.11 23.67
CA ASN A 307 -2.72 -6.11 23.18
C ASN A 307 -2.06 -7.01 22.12
N LEU A 308 -1.34 -6.41 21.17
CA LEU A 308 -0.78 -7.15 20.05
C LEU A 308 0.28 -8.15 20.50
N ARG A 309 1.15 -7.78 21.43
CA ARG A 309 2.16 -8.71 21.95
C ARG A 309 1.56 -9.93 22.64
N VAL A 310 0.45 -9.76 23.36
CA VAL A 310 -0.28 -10.86 24.00
C VAL A 310 -0.96 -11.75 22.96
N GLU A 311 -1.61 -11.15 21.96
CA GLU A 311 -2.26 -11.92 20.89
C GLU A 311 -1.25 -12.70 20.04
N LEU A 312 -0.14 -12.09 19.64
CA LEU A 312 0.90 -12.75 18.86
C LEU A 312 1.64 -13.81 19.66
N SER A 313 1.87 -13.59 20.95
CA SER A 313 2.41 -14.62 21.84
C SER A 313 1.53 -15.88 21.84
N LYS A 314 0.21 -15.70 21.95
CA LYS A 314 -0.76 -16.79 21.88
C LYS A 314 -0.83 -17.42 20.50
N PHE A 315 -0.82 -16.62 19.43
CA PHE A 315 -0.93 -17.09 18.05
C PHE A 315 0.26 -17.95 17.64
N HIS A 316 1.48 -17.52 17.99
CA HIS A 316 2.72 -18.23 17.64
C HIS A 316 3.16 -19.25 18.69
N HIS A 317 2.52 -19.28 19.85
CA HIS A 317 2.95 -20.06 21.02
C HIS A 317 4.38 -19.70 21.48
N GLN A 318 4.69 -18.40 21.46
CA GLN A 318 6.02 -17.86 21.80
C GLN A 318 5.91 -16.78 22.88
N PRO A 319 6.36 -17.04 24.12
CA PRO A 319 6.29 -16.06 25.21
C PRO A 319 7.18 -14.83 24.98
N GLU A 320 8.18 -14.91 24.10
CA GLU A 320 9.14 -13.85 23.78
C GLU A 320 8.45 -12.55 23.33
N PHE A 321 7.30 -12.65 22.66
CA PHE A 321 6.51 -11.48 22.27
C PHE A 321 6.13 -10.61 23.47
N LEU A 322 5.88 -11.20 24.64
CA LEU A 322 5.50 -10.47 25.85
C LEU A 322 6.59 -9.50 26.33
N ASN A 323 7.84 -9.71 25.91
CA ASN A 323 8.97 -8.85 26.24
C ASN A 323 9.10 -7.64 25.31
N CYS A 324 8.35 -7.59 24.21
CA CYS A 324 8.37 -6.45 23.28
C CYS A 324 7.72 -5.21 23.92
N ASN A 325 8.39 -4.07 23.75
CA ASN A 325 8.03 -2.78 24.34
C ASN A 325 7.54 -1.75 23.31
N ASN A 326 7.80 -1.98 22.03
CA ASN A 326 7.37 -1.10 20.94
C ASN A 326 6.98 -1.91 19.69
N MET A 327 6.34 -1.23 18.71
CA MET A 327 5.90 -1.87 17.47
C MET A 327 7.05 -2.41 16.62
N GLY A 328 8.23 -1.78 16.64
CA GLY A 328 9.40 -2.26 15.89
C GLY A 328 9.92 -3.60 16.40
N GLU A 329 9.92 -3.82 17.71
CA GLU A 329 10.27 -5.09 18.33
C GLU A 329 9.24 -6.19 18.00
N ILE A 330 7.94 -5.86 18.06
CA ILE A 330 6.88 -6.79 17.67
C ILE A 330 7.02 -7.18 16.19
N LEU A 331 7.22 -6.19 15.31
CA LEU A 331 7.39 -6.40 13.88
C LEU A 331 8.60 -7.29 13.58
N GLU A 332 9.75 -6.97 14.16
CA GLU A 332 10.97 -7.75 13.95
C GLU A 332 10.79 -9.21 14.39
N LEU A 333 10.23 -9.42 15.60
CA LEU A 333 10.01 -10.75 16.12
C LEU A 333 9.01 -11.52 15.25
N ASN A 334 7.91 -10.89 14.82
CA ASN A 334 6.93 -11.51 13.93
C ASN A 334 7.57 -11.92 12.59
N ILE A 335 8.38 -11.06 11.98
CA ILE A 335 9.13 -11.40 10.76
C ILE A 335 10.04 -12.62 11.00
N LYS A 336 10.82 -12.62 12.09
CA LYS A 336 11.73 -13.72 12.41
C LYS A 336 10.98 -15.04 12.64
N THR A 337 9.92 -15.01 13.43
CA THR A 337 9.08 -16.17 13.73
C THR A 337 8.44 -16.74 12.47
N ARG A 338 7.82 -15.91 11.62
CA ARG A 338 7.16 -16.38 10.38
C ARG A 338 8.15 -16.90 9.35
N LEU A 339 9.36 -16.35 9.28
CA LEU A 339 10.40 -16.76 8.33
C LEU A 339 11.30 -17.89 8.88
N ASN A 340 11.01 -18.39 10.08
CA ASN A 340 11.76 -19.44 10.76
C ASN A 340 13.27 -19.10 10.84
N PHE A 341 13.59 -17.90 11.33
CA PHE A 341 14.96 -17.47 11.59
C PHE A 341 15.48 -17.96 12.94
#